data_AF-A0A840EY71-F1
#
_entry.id   AF-A0A840EY71-F1
#
_cell.length_a   1.000
_cell.length_b   1.000
_cell.length_c   1.000
_cell.angle_alpha   90.00
_cell.angle_beta   90.00
_cell.angle_gamma   90.00
#
_symmetry.space_group_name_H-M   'P 1'
#
loop_
_entity.id
_entity.type
_entity.pdbx_description
1 polymer ?
#
loop_
_entity_poly.entity_id
_entity_poly.type
_entity_poly.pdbx_seq_one_letter_code
_entity_poly.pdbx_strand_id
1 'polypeptide(L)'
;MSVTDASEASGWAKAPDYSADPERRSTIAAATARDRRHYLAGGMTPIECRTCHGCALVKKTSPHHTSVQWTGDARSRCTEISKILAEGGNPALLPTCPRMSASIDHGVTEGIVPRESPDADPDGYW
;
A
#
# COMPACT_ATOMS: atom_id res chain seq x y z
N MET A 1 33.39 11.17 -37.49
CA MET A 1 33.36 9.70 -37.58
C MET A 1 32.46 9.19 -36.47
N SER A 2 31.60 8.27 -36.85
CA SER A 2 30.29 7.88 -36.31
C SER A 2 30.14 7.71 -34.79
N VAL A 3 29.06 8.26 -34.25
CA VAL A 3 28.39 7.76 -33.05
C VAL A 3 27.65 6.47 -33.42
N THR A 4 28.02 5.36 -32.80
CA THR A 4 27.35 4.07 -32.99
C THR A 4 26.08 4.05 -32.15
N ASP A 5 24.95 3.91 -32.86
CA ASP A 5 23.62 3.62 -32.32
C ASP A 5 23.66 2.28 -31.57
N ALA A 6 23.46 2.32 -30.25
CA ALA A 6 23.34 1.13 -29.41
C ALA A 6 21.85 0.91 -29.12
N SER A 7 21.14 0.34 -30.09
CA SER A 7 19.73 0.00 -30.02
C SER A 7 19.49 -1.52 -30.04
N GLU A 8 20.13 -2.29 -29.15
CA GLU A 8 19.77 -3.69 -28.90
C GLU A 8 19.98 -4.01 -27.40
N ALA A 9 18.97 -4.30 -26.57
CA ALA A 9 17.72 -5.02 -26.81
C ALA A 9 16.50 -4.30 -26.21
N SER A 10 15.59 -3.82 -27.04
CA SER A 10 14.34 -3.18 -26.59
C SER A 10 13.24 -4.21 -26.35
N GLY A 11 13.23 -4.79 -25.16
CA GLY A 11 11.97 -5.31 -24.62
C GLY A 11 10.96 -4.16 -24.54
N TRP A 12 9.70 -4.38 -24.92
CA TRP A 12 8.67 -3.33 -24.85
C TRP A 12 8.62 -2.78 -23.42
N ALA A 13 9.13 -1.56 -23.26
CA ALA A 13 9.08 -0.78 -22.03
C ALA A 13 8.58 0.61 -22.37
N LYS A 14 7.67 1.15 -21.55
CA LYS A 14 7.17 2.52 -21.72
C LYS A 14 8.20 3.59 -21.36
N ALA A 15 9.28 3.19 -20.68
CA ALA A 15 10.38 4.06 -20.26
C ALA A 15 11.73 3.42 -20.64
N PRO A 16 12.80 4.22 -20.81
CA PRO A 16 14.14 3.70 -21.04
C PRO A 16 14.61 2.80 -19.89
N ASP A 17 15.31 1.70 -20.20
CA ASP A 17 15.80 0.75 -19.19
C ASP A 17 17.10 1.19 -18.50
N TYR A 18 17.78 2.21 -19.06
CA TYR A 18 19.08 2.73 -18.61
C TYR A 18 20.13 1.62 -18.37
N SER A 19 20.03 0.50 -19.07
CA SER A 19 20.88 -0.69 -18.87
C SER A 19 22.38 -0.36 -18.94
N ALA A 20 22.76 0.52 -19.87
CA ALA A 20 24.12 1.02 -20.09
C ALA A 20 24.65 1.97 -19.00
N ASP A 21 23.81 2.44 -18.07
CA ASP A 21 24.18 3.38 -17.01
C ASP A 21 23.76 2.82 -15.62
N PRO A 22 24.65 2.05 -14.96
CA PRO A 22 24.36 1.46 -13.65
C PRO A 22 24.09 2.48 -12.53
N GLU A 23 24.74 3.65 -12.58
CA GLU A 23 24.59 4.70 -11.57
C GLU A 23 23.22 5.35 -11.67
N ARG A 24 22.79 5.69 -12.90
CA ARG A 24 21.43 6.20 -13.15
C ARG A 24 20.37 5.17 -12.78
N ARG A 25 20.56 3.89 -13.09
CA ARG A 25 19.64 2.81 -12.65
C ARG A 25 19.51 2.74 -11.13
N SER A 26 20.64 2.80 -10.41
CA SER A 26 20.66 2.81 -8.94
C SER A 26 19.88 4.00 -8.38
N THR A 27 20.12 5.19 -8.93
CA THR A 27 19.43 6.44 -8.53
C THR A 27 17.92 6.33 -8.74
N ILE A 28 17.48 5.85 -9.91
CA ILE A 28 16.06 5.66 -10.23
C ILE A 28 15.42 4.61 -9.33
N ALA A 29 16.11 3.50 -9.06
CA ALA A 29 15.62 2.46 -8.16
C ALA A 29 15.44 2.99 -6.74
N ALA A 30 16.38 3.80 -6.23
CA ALA A 30 16.28 4.44 -4.93
C ALA A 30 15.11 5.42 -4.84
N ALA A 31 14.91 6.25 -5.88
CA ALA A 31 13.78 7.17 -5.97
C ALA A 31 12.44 6.41 -6.02
N THR A 32 12.33 5.40 -6.87
CA THR A 32 11.14 4.54 -6.99
C THR A 32 10.82 3.84 -5.66
N ALA A 33 11.84 3.36 -4.95
CA ALA A 33 11.65 2.73 -3.65
C ALA A 33 11.16 3.72 -2.59
N ARG A 34 11.62 4.99 -2.64
CA ARG A 34 11.13 6.07 -1.76
C ARG A 34 9.66 6.39 -2.08
N ASP A 35 9.33 6.61 -3.34
CA ASP A 35 7.97 6.93 -3.78
C ASP A 35 7.00 5.80 -3.41
N ARG A 36 7.41 4.54 -3.63
CA ARG A 36 6.63 3.36 -3.23
C ARG A 36 6.34 3.34 -1.73
N ARG A 37 7.33 3.64 -0.88
CA ARG A 37 7.12 3.68 0.58
C ARG A 37 6.15 4.80 0.95
N HIS A 38 6.32 5.97 0.34
CA HIS A 38 5.45 7.12 0.58
C HIS A 38 3.99 6.79 0.23
N TYR A 39 3.70 6.34 -1.00
CA TYR A 39 2.32 6.09 -1.42
C TYR A 39 1.67 4.85 -0.79
N LEU A 40 2.44 3.81 -0.44
CA LEU A 40 1.86 2.57 0.10
C LEU A 40 1.77 2.54 1.63
N ALA A 41 2.56 3.34 2.35
CA ALA A 41 2.63 3.29 3.81
C ALA A 41 2.77 4.65 4.50
N GLY A 42 3.01 5.75 3.76
CA GLY A 42 3.20 7.09 4.30
C GLY A 42 2.01 7.57 5.14
N GLY A 43 2.28 7.90 6.40
CA GLY A 43 1.27 8.35 7.36
C GLY A 43 0.19 7.32 7.69
N MET A 44 0.43 6.02 7.43
CA MET A 44 -0.47 4.94 7.83
C MET A 44 -0.02 4.32 9.15
N THR A 45 -0.99 3.93 9.98
CA THR A 45 -0.76 3.28 11.28
C THR A 45 -1.08 1.78 11.16
N PRO A 46 -0.20 0.88 11.64
CA PRO A 46 -0.52 -0.54 11.68
C PRO A 46 -1.65 -0.81 12.69
N ILE A 47 -2.66 -1.56 12.25
CA ILE A 47 -3.75 -2.06 13.10
C ILE A 47 -3.87 -3.56 12.93
N GLU A 48 -3.91 -4.24 14.06
CA GLU A 48 -4.17 -5.67 14.14
C GLU A 48 -5.67 -5.93 14.32
N CYS A 49 -6.23 -6.81 13.49
CA CYS A 49 -7.59 -7.29 13.69
C CYS A 49 -7.68 -8.09 14.99
N ARG A 50 -8.53 -7.65 15.91
CA ARG A 50 -8.73 -8.28 17.22
C ARG A 50 -9.39 -9.67 17.17
N THR A 51 -9.82 -10.13 15.99
CA THR A 51 -10.43 -11.46 15.79
C THR A 51 -9.49 -12.45 15.13
N CYS A 52 -8.77 -12.04 14.08
CA CYS A 52 -7.95 -12.95 13.28
C CYS A 52 -6.46 -12.60 13.26
N HIS A 53 -6.04 -11.57 14.01
CA HIS A 53 -4.62 -11.18 14.16
C HIS A 53 -3.92 -10.87 12.82
N GLY A 54 -4.68 -10.46 11.82
CA GLY A 54 -4.16 -9.93 10.57
C GLY A 54 -3.83 -8.45 10.73
N CYS A 55 -2.64 -8.03 10.29
CA CYS A 55 -2.16 -6.65 10.42
C CYS A 55 -2.30 -5.88 9.10
N ALA A 56 -3.14 -4.85 9.10
CA ALA A 56 -3.31 -3.92 7.99
C ALA A 56 -2.73 -2.54 8.34
N LEU A 57 -2.41 -1.74 7.33
CA LEU A 57 -2.05 -0.34 7.51
C LEU A 57 -3.30 0.52 7.31
N VAL A 58 -3.54 1.49 8.20
CA VAL A 58 -4.78 2.27 8.23
C VAL A 58 -4.48 3.76 8.33
N LYS A 59 -5.19 4.56 7.55
CA LYS A 59 -5.14 6.02 7.62
C LYS A 59 -6.55 6.57 7.51
N LYS A 60 -6.92 7.47 8.41
CA LYS A 60 -8.14 8.29 8.28
C LYS A 60 -7.77 9.56 7.56
N THR A 61 -8.33 9.82 6.39
CA THR A 61 -8.17 11.14 5.74
C THR A 61 -9.24 12.12 6.20
N SER A 62 -10.36 11.61 6.71
CA SER A 62 -11.41 12.37 7.39
C SER A 62 -12.16 11.46 8.37
N PRO A 63 -13.06 12.00 9.22
CA PRO A 63 -13.88 11.19 10.11
C PRO A 63 -14.72 10.11 9.41
N HIS A 64 -15.05 10.30 8.13
CA HIS A 64 -15.85 9.35 7.34
C HIS A 64 -15.06 8.61 6.25
N HIS A 65 -13.81 9.00 5.98
CA HIS A 65 -12.98 8.36 4.95
C HIS A 65 -11.78 7.62 5.58
N THR A 66 -11.70 6.33 5.30
CA THR A 66 -10.68 5.43 5.85
C THR A 66 -9.99 4.69 4.71
N SER A 67 -8.69 4.88 4.56
CA SER A 67 -7.85 4.07 3.67
C SER A 67 -7.30 2.88 4.46
N VAL A 68 -7.50 1.68 3.94
CA VAL A 68 -7.01 0.43 4.53
C VAL A 68 -6.13 -0.26 3.50
N GLN A 69 -4.85 -0.45 3.83
CA GLN A 69 -3.94 -1.26 3.04
C GLN A 69 -3.80 -2.65 3.61
N TRP A 70 -4.30 -3.61 2.84
CA TRP A 70 -4.25 -5.03 3.15
C TRP A 70 -2.92 -5.63 2.71
N THR A 71 -2.26 -6.31 3.64
CA THR A 71 -1.10 -7.15 3.33
C THR A 71 -1.56 -8.54 2.92
N GLY A 72 -0.72 -9.26 2.16
CA GLY A 72 -0.99 -10.67 1.82
C GLY A 72 -1.21 -11.53 3.06
N ASP A 73 -0.41 -11.30 4.11
CA ASP A 73 -0.51 -12.00 5.39
C ASP A 73 -1.80 -11.69 6.15
N ALA A 74 -2.24 -10.43 6.20
CA ALA A 74 -3.51 -10.09 6.83
C ALA A 74 -4.69 -10.73 6.09
N ARG A 75 -4.61 -10.76 4.75
CA ARG A 75 -5.64 -11.35 3.91
C ARG A 75 -5.71 -12.86 4.06
N SER A 76 -4.57 -13.55 4.17
CA SER A 76 -4.50 -15.01 4.33
C SER A 76 -4.99 -15.48 5.71
N ARG A 77 -4.84 -14.64 6.75
CA ARG A 77 -5.35 -14.92 8.12
C ARG A 77 -6.83 -14.61 8.32
N CYS A 78 -7.45 -13.84 7.42
CA CYS A 78 -8.79 -13.30 7.64
C CYS A 78 -9.88 -14.36 7.48
N THR A 79 -10.50 -14.75 8.59
CA THR A 79 -11.57 -15.76 8.63
C THR A 79 -12.81 -15.37 7.82
N GLU A 80 -13.20 -14.08 7.79
CA GLU A 80 -14.34 -13.61 6.99
C GLU A 80 -14.07 -13.74 5.48
N ILE A 81 -12.84 -13.41 5.04
CA ILE A 81 -12.44 -13.55 3.64
C ILE A 81 -12.38 -15.04 3.26
N SER A 82 -11.80 -15.89 4.12
CA SER A 82 -11.76 -17.34 3.90
C SER A 82 -13.16 -17.93 3.78
N LYS A 83 -14.11 -17.48 4.62
CA LYS A 83 -15.51 -17.92 4.57
C LYS A 83 -16.17 -17.57 3.24
N ILE A 84 -16.03 -16.33 2.78
CA ILE A 84 -16.59 -15.88 1.50
C ILE A 84 -16.04 -16.68 0.32
N LEU A 85 -14.74 -16.94 0.32
CA LEU A 85 -14.11 -17.78 -0.71
C LEU A 85 -14.65 -19.21 -0.69
N ALA A 86 -14.84 -19.79 0.50
CA ALA A 86 -15.40 -21.14 0.66
C ALA A 86 -16.87 -21.23 0.18
N GLU A 87 -17.63 -20.15 0.32
CA GLU A 87 -19.01 -20.02 -0.16
C GLU A 87 -19.09 -19.68 -1.68
N GLY A 88 -17.95 -19.54 -2.36
CA GLY A 88 -17.87 -19.21 -3.78
C GLY A 88 -18.10 -17.71 -4.09
N GLY A 89 -18.08 -16.86 -3.07
CA GLY A 89 -18.23 -15.41 -3.22
C GLY A 89 -16.93 -14.68 -3.60
N ASN A 90 -17.05 -13.39 -3.94
CA ASN A 90 -15.92 -12.54 -4.28
C ASN A 90 -15.60 -11.56 -3.13
N PRO A 91 -14.49 -11.75 -2.38
CA PRO A 91 -14.12 -10.86 -1.28
C PRO A 91 -13.73 -9.45 -1.73
N ALA A 92 -13.47 -9.21 -3.03
CA ALA A 92 -13.24 -7.87 -3.55
C ALA A 92 -14.50 -6.97 -3.53
N LEU A 93 -15.70 -7.56 -3.39
CA LEU A 93 -16.95 -6.82 -3.25
C LEU A 93 -17.20 -6.35 -1.81
N LEU A 94 -16.39 -6.79 -0.85
CA LEU A 94 -16.40 -6.23 0.49
C LEU A 94 -15.52 -4.97 0.53
N PRO A 95 -16.04 -3.81 0.95
CA PRO A 95 -15.22 -2.61 1.17
C PRO A 95 -14.09 -2.87 2.16
N THR A 96 -14.38 -3.63 3.23
CA THR A 96 -13.42 -4.20 4.17
C THR A 96 -14.11 -5.29 5.00
N CYS A 97 -13.33 -6.13 5.69
CA CYS A 97 -13.86 -7.12 6.63
C CYS A 97 -14.52 -6.41 7.85
N PRO A 98 -15.77 -6.75 8.24
CA PRO A 98 -16.46 -6.09 9.35
C PRO A 98 -15.70 -6.17 10.69
N ARG A 99 -14.98 -7.27 10.94
CA ARG A 99 -14.13 -7.44 12.13
C ARG A 99 -12.92 -6.50 12.11
N MET A 100 -12.36 -6.26 10.93
CA MET A 100 -11.30 -5.27 10.75
C MET A 100 -11.84 -3.86 10.98
N SER A 101 -13.02 -3.51 10.44
CA SER A 101 -13.66 -2.20 10.71
C SER A 101 -13.82 -1.95 12.21
N ALA A 102 -14.37 -2.91 12.95
CA ALA A 102 -14.54 -2.76 14.40
C ALA A 102 -13.20 -2.61 15.14
N SER A 103 -12.14 -3.25 14.64
CA SER A 103 -10.78 -3.09 15.21
C SER A 103 -10.22 -1.71 14.91
N ILE A 104 -10.49 -1.16 13.73
CA ILE A 104 -10.13 0.21 13.36
C ILE A 104 -10.87 1.24 14.21
N ASP A 105 -12.19 1.09 14.37
CA ASP A 105 -13.01 2.00 15.18
C ASP A 105 -12.55 2.03 16.64
N HIS A 106 -12.17 0.85 17.17
CA HIS A 106 -11.54 0.76 18.48
C HIS A 106 -10.19 1.48 18.50
N GLY A 107 -9.32 1.25 17.51
CA GLY A 107 -8.03 1.95 17.40
C GLY A 107 -8.17 3.47 17.32
N VAL A 108 -9.21 3.98 16.66
CA VAL A 108 -9.54 5.41 16.62
C VAL A 108 -10.03 5.91 17.99
N THR A 109 -10.82 5.11 18.70
CA THR A 109 -11.35 5.45 20.02
C THR A 109 -10.24 5.52 21.07
N GLU A 110 -9.29 4.60 21.03
CA GLU A 110 -8.12 4.54 21.92
C GLU A 110 -7.01 5.53 21.51
N GLY A 111 -7.17 6.26 20.41
CA GLY A 111 -6.17 7.21 19.91
C GLY A 111 -4.94 6.56 19.26
N ILE A 112 -4.99 5.26 18.95
CA ILE A 112 -3.95 4.54 18.20
C ILE A 112 -3.93 5.03 16.75
N VAL A 113 -5.11 5.15 16.13
CA VAL A 113 -5.26 5.73 14.79
C VAL A 113 -5.81 7.15 14.93
N PRO A 114 -5.14 8.17 14.38
CA PRO A 114 -5.70 9.52 14.33
C PRO A 114 -7.07 9.54 13.64
N ARG A 115 -8.00 10.38 14.14
CA ARG A 115 -9.35 10.52 13.56
C ARG A 115 -9.35 11.05 12.13
N GLU A 116 -8.30 11.79 11.78
CA GLU A 116 -8.05 12.39 10.48
C GLU A 116 -6.54 12.59 10.29
N SER A 117 -6.15 12.86 9.05
CA SER A 117 -4.75 13.08 8.70
C SER A 117 -4.38 14.53 9.02
N PRO A 118 -3.09 14.82 9.28
CA PRO A 118 -2.64 16.20 9.42
C PRO A 118 -2.92 17.00 8.13
N ASP A 119 -3.12 18.31 8.27
CA ASP A 119 -3.37 19.23 7.15
C ASP A 119 -2.19 19.30 6.17
N ALA A 120 -0.98 19.03 6.65
CA ALA A 120 0.25 18.98 5.85
C ALA A 120 0.76 17.54 5.74
N ASP A 121 1.35 17.19 4.60
CA ASP A 121 2.05 15.93 4.45
C ASP A 121 3.30 15.95 5.33
N PRO A 122 3.48 15.04 6.28
CA PRO A 122 4.75 14.91 6.97
C PRO A 122 5.92 14.64 6.00
N ASP A 123 5.66 14.07 4.82
CA ASP A 123 6.69 13.74 3.83
C ASP A 123 6.84 14.78 2.70
N GLY A 124 5.99 15.81 2.67
CA GLY A 124 6.05 16.95 1.73
C GLY A 124 5.70 16.65 0.27
N TYR A 125 4.93 15.60 -0.02
CA TYR A 125 4.66 15.09 -1.37
C TYR A 125 3.17 15.04 -1.77
N TRP A 126 2.27 15.62 -0.97
CA TRP A 126 0.90 15.96 -1.43
C TRP A 126 0.95 16.84 -2.69
#